data_AF-A0A1E1LA12-F1
#
_entry.id   AF-A0A1E1LA12-F1
#
_cell.length_a   1.000
_cell.length_b   1.000
_cell.length_c   1.000
_cell.angle_alpha   90.00
_cell.angle_beta   90.00
_cell.angle_gamma   90.00
#
_symmetry.space_group_name_H-M   'P 1'
#
loop_
_entity.id
_entity.type
_entity.pdbx_description
1 polymer ?
#
loop_
_entity_poly.entity_id
_entity_poly.type
_entity_poly.pdbx_seq_one_letter_code
_entity_poly.pdbx_strand_id
1 'polypeptide(L)'
;MTNFARARKAAQVRISKSLDDKDTLELSPKSLAQSYSLFQLHDELVGNNGKQNTKDDLSNLLILRSCLQEGPSRLQREDNDEQYITRLSVWISKSILPTFEVSDHDSSHESILSSHDSSLQFEDKTDSTNASRQKILHIARRKGILGLQSLFKLLTLAKTSNFLTPIPKEVLVSILAFTSTRDIWSTPTSLSTAEQLLALPSVQKSLQAPDFVSTDILQRFVRPLFSASKPRTVTAAGRKAMPSTAPLRRYDFDVERASRPWLHETVYTLAVLEWAVGAISPKILETSWPLVLPPLLTLLDTPGTSILTRGLSLIITLLPKLSPKVLAQSGLASVFSDAIIPTTLYLPSITPLEESLQILPLAYEALFVLYDVQYASLAITPPSSSTSITLKATRESDLQSQLKKRDKARLAYLDTLIRRSIFSTYLHASQHPSIVSLLLKQLTTLIPKLGIHAVKHLKDIFPILASVLTDPFAAARLEDIRVALEAFRVLLKVCWVRIREVGWRREGVKMLVVCWSVLGQVDEDNVIANGIEGLDGKEVLRRVRGECKVTGQVFAKAVGGKVDLKVELKPLLDVEEGIEELFGLGYT
;
A
#
# COMPACT_ATOMS: atom_id res chain seq x y z
N MET A 1 -2.52 53.78 -9.85
CA MET A 1 -3.33 52.76 -9.16
C MET A 1 -2.98 51.42 -9.77
N THR A 2 -2.51 50.46 -8.99
CA THR A 2 -1.99 49.18 -9.51
C THR A 2 -3.06 48.46 -10.33
N ASN A 3 -2.71 48.01 -11.54
CA ASN A 3 -3.63 47.36 -12.49
C ASN A 3 -4.32 46.12 -11.91
N PHE A 4 -3.76 45.54 -10.85
CA PHE A 4 -4.25 44.32 -10.20
C PHE A 4 -4.97 44.54 -8.85
N ALA A 5 -5.11 45.77 -8.33
CA ALA A 5 -5.83 46.02 -7.08
C ALA A 5 -7.31 45.60 -7.16
N ARG A 6 -7.94 45.81 -8.32
CA ARG A 6 -9.32 45.38 -8.59
C ARG A 6 -9.45 43.85 -8.63
N ALA A 7 -8.44 43.18 -9.20
CA ALA A 7 -8.38 41.73 -9.28
C ALA A 7 -8.19 41.10 -7.89
N ARG A 8 -7.34 41.66 -7.02
CA ARG A 8 -7.18 41.20 -5.63
C ARG A 8 -8.46 41.30 -4.82
N LYS A 9 -9.18 42.44 -4.90
CA LYS A 9 -10.48 42.58 -4.22
C LYS A 9 -11.51 41.57 -4.73
N ALA A 10 -11.58 41.36 -6.05
CA ALA A 10 -12.49 40.38 -6.65
C ALA A 10 -12.14 38.93 -6.23
N ALA A 11 -10.84 38.59 -6.16
CA ALA A 11 -10.35 37.30 -5.71
C ALA A 11 -10.73 37.02 -4.25
N GLN A 12 -10.48 37.97 -3.35
CA GLN A 12 -10.83 37.84 -1.93
C GLN A 12 -12.34 37.62 -1.72
N VAL A 13 -13.19 38.36 -2.46
CA VAL A 13 -14.65 38.20 -2.38
C VAL A 13 -15.11 36.85 -2.94
N ARG A 14 -14.43 36.30 -3.96
CA ARG A 14 -14.82 35.00 -4.52
C ARG A 14 -14.37 33.84 -3.63
N ILE A 15 -13.18 33.95 -3.04
CA ILE A 15 -12.65 32.97 -2.08
C ILE A 15 -13.52 32.90 -0.82
N SER A 16 -14.06 34.03 -0.35
CA SER A 16 -14.93 34.04 0.84
C SER A 16 -16.35 33.51 0.59
N LYS A 17 -16.82 33.48 -0.66
CA LYS A 17 -18.19 33.06 -1.02
C LYS A 17 -18.31 31.59 -1.41
N SER A 18 -17.25 30.97 -1.92
CA SER A 18 -17.30 29.55 -2.33
C SER A 18 -16.61 28.71 -1.27
N LEU A 19 -17.34 27.75 -0.70
CA LEU A 19 -16.83 26.74 0.23
C LEU A 19 -16.64 25.37 -0.45
N ASP A 20 -17.12 25.21 -1.69
CA ASP A 20 -17.09 23.93 -2.40
C ASP A 20 -15.77 23.69 -3.14
N ASP A 21 -15.27 22.44 -3.12
CA ASP A 21 -14.04 22.03 -3.81
C ASP A 21 -14.24 21.83 -5.33
N LYS A 22 -15.50 21.71 -5.79
CA LYS A 22 -15.88 21.47 -7.19
C LYS A 22 -16.06 22.74 -8.02
N ASP A 23 -16.14 23.90 -7.37
CA ASP A 23 -16.32 25.17 -8.07
C ASP A 23 -15.03 25.56 -8.81
N THR A 24 -15.10 25.63 -10.14
CA THR A 24 -14.10 26.33 -10.94
C THR A 24 -14.14 27.81 -10.57
N LEU A 25 -13.26 28.20 -9.64
CA LEU A 25 -13.05 29.59 -9.26
C LEU A 25 -12.46 30.35 -10.45
N GLU A 26 -13.31 31.05 -11.19
CA GLU A 26 -12.91 31.93 -12.29
C GLU A 26 -13.24 33.39 -11.93
N LEU A 27 -12.27 34.27 -12.14
CA LEU A 27 -12.49 35.71 -12.05
C LEU A 27 -13.14 36.19 -13.35
N SER A 28 -14.11 37.12 -13.23
CA SER A 28 -14.73 37.68 -14.42
C SER A 28 -13.70 38.47 -15.24
N PRO A 29 -13.73 38.38 -16.58
CA PRO A 29 -12.76 39.06 -17.46
C PRO A 29 -12.80 40.59 -17.36
N LYS A 30 -13.85 41.17 -16.75
CA LYS A 30 -13.99 42.59 -16.43
C LYS A 30 -13.18 43.06 -15.21
N SER A 31 -12.75 42.11 -14.37
CA SER A 31 -11.97 42.38 -13.16
C SER A 31 -10.45 42.33 -13.39
N LEU A 32 -10.02 41.81 -14.54
CA LEU A 32 -8.62 41.67 -14.96
C LEU A 32 -8.17 42.88 -15.80
N ALA A 33 -6.86 43.14 -15.82
CA ALA A 33 -6.26 44.17 -16.65
C ALA A 33 -6.52 43.93 -18.16
N GLN A 34 -6.55 45.01 -18.94
CA GLN A 34 -6.83 44.95 -20.39
C GLN A 34 -5.65 44.40 -21.20
N SER A 35 -4.41 44.69 -20.77
CA SER A 35 -3.17 44.08 -21.29
C SER A 35 -2.14 43.99 -20.17
N TYR A 36 -1.27 42.98 -20.22
CA TYR A 36 -0.20 42.77 -19.25
C TYR A 36 0.93 41.92 -19.85
N SER A 37 2.15 42.07 -19.33
CA SER A 37 3.30 41.21 -19.64
C SER A 37 3.63 40.24 -18.50
N LEU A 38 4.41 39.20 -18.78
CA LEU A 38 4.83 38.23 -17.75
C LEU A 38 5.71 38.88 -16.67
N PHE A 39 6.47 39.92 -17.01
CA PHE A 39 7.20 40.73 -16.03
C PHE A 39 6.26 41.43 -15.05
N GLN A 40 5.21 42.09 -15.56
CA GLN A 40 4.23 42.78 -14.72
C GLN A 40 3.47 41.81 -13.81
N LEU A 41 3.13 40.61 -14.32
CA LEU A 41 2.53 39.55 -13.49
C LEU A 41 3.49 39.08 -12.40
N HIS A 42 4.77 38.89 -12.71
CA HIS A 42 5.77 38.52 -11.72
C HIS A 42 5.98 39.62 -10.67
N ASP A 43 6.16 40.88 -11.09
CA ASP A 43 6.39 42.00 -10.17
C ASP A 43 5.21 42.25 -9.23
N GLU A 44 3.97 42.14 -9.73
CA GLU A 44 2.78 42.37 -8.89
C GLU A 44 2.40 41.16 -8.02
N LEU A 45 2.69 39.94 -8.43
CA LEU A 45 2.32 38.75 -7.66
C LEU A 45 3.45 38.29 -6.71
N VAL A 46 4.71 38.56 -7.07
CA VAL A 46 5.91 38.11 -6.37
C VAL A 46 6.71 39.27 -5.78
N GLY A 47 6.63 40.48 -6.36
CA GLY A 47 7.43 41.64 -5.97
C GLY A 47 6.99 42.34 -4.68
N ASN A 48 7.98 42.61 -3.83
CA ASN A 48 8.01 43.55 -2.70
C ASN A 48 7.06 43.33 -1.50
N ASN A 49 6.88 42.08 -1.06
CA ASN A 49 6.57 41.81 0.35
C ASN A 49 7.37 40.60 0.84
N GLY A 50 8.51 40.86 1.50
CA GLY A 50 9.33 39.88 2.23
C GLY A 50 8.64 39.27 3.45
N LYS A 51 7.31 39.20 3.45
CA LYS A 51 6.49 38.43 4.40
C LYS A 51 5.50 37.65 3.55
N GLN A 52 5.83 36.40 3.25
CA GLN A 52 4.91 35.44 2.63
C GLN A 52 3.68 35.32 3.53
N ASN A 53 2.62 36.06 3.21
CA ASN A 53 1.36 35.91 3.90
C ASN A 53 0.60 34.81 3.16
N THR A 54 0.54 33.61 3.74
CA THR A 54 -0.07 32.42 3.12
C THR A 54 -1.52 32.63 2.65
N LYS A 55 -2.22 33.62 3.21
CA LYS A 55 -3.56 34.09 2.80
C LYS A 55 -3.57 34.82 1.45
N ASP A 56 -2.51 35.55 1.14
CA ASP A 56 -2.39 36.29 -0.12
C ASP A 56 -2.01 35.37 -1.28
N ASP A 57 -1.32 34.25 -1.02
CA ASP A 57 -0.92 33.28 -2.04
C ASP A 57 -2.11 32.70 -2.82
N LEU A 58 -3.20 32.33 -2.13
CA LEU A 58 -4.38 31.77 -2.81
C LEU A 58 -5.02 32.81 -3.75
N SER A 59 -5.09 34.06 -3.30
CA SER A 59 -5.60 35.17 -4.11
C SER A 59 -4.70 35.43 -5.32
N ASN A 60 -3.38 35.41 -5.11
CA ASN A 60 -2.39 35.61 -6.16
C ASN A 60 -2.40 34.46 -7.18
N LEU A 61 -2.55 33.21 -6.75
CA LEU A 61 -2.69 32.04 -7.63
C LEU A 61 -3.99 32.11 -8.45
N LEU A 62 -5.09 32.56 -7.86
CA LEU A 62 -6.36 32.75 -8.57
C LEU A 62 -6.25 33.83 -9.66
N ILE A 63 -5.60 34.95 -9.36
CA ILE A 63 -5.32 36.01 -10.33
C ILE A 63 -4.43 35.46 -11.44
N LEU A 64 -3.35 34.77 -11.10
CA LEU A 64 -2.42 34.19 -12.07
C LEU A 64 -3.13 33.22 -13.01
N ARG A 65 -3.88 32.26 -12.47
CA ARG A 65 -4.66 31.29 -13.25
C ARG A 65 -5.63 31.98 -14.20
N SER A 66 -6.37 32.99 -13.70
CA SER A 66 -7.36 33.72 -14.51
C SER A 66 -6.71 34.53 -15.62
N CYS A 67 -5.56 35.17 -15.34
CA CYS A 67 -4.75 35.82 -16.37
C CYS A 67 -4.26 34.82 -17.41
N LEU A 68 -3.66 33.70 -17.01
CA LEU A 68 -3.13 32.70 -17.95
C LEU A 68 -4.20 32.03 -18.81
N GLN A 69 -5.43 31.89 -18.30
CA GLN A 69 -6.56 31.32 -19.04
C GLN A 69 -7.10 32.26 -20.13
N GLU A 70 -7.27 33.55 -19.81
CA GLU A 70 -7.68 34.61 -20.75
C GLU A 70 -6.50 35.14 -21.60
N GLY A 71 -5.29 34.68 -21.27
CA GLY A 71 -4.00 35.14 -21.76
C GLY A 71 -3.81 35.20 -23.28
N PRO A 72 -4.38 34.31 -24.12
CA PRO A 72 -4.17 34.40 -25.57
C PRO A 72 -4.62 35.72 -26.19
N SER A 73 -5.56 36.42 -25.55
CA SER A 73 -6.14 37.68 -26.04
C SER A 73 -5.53 38.94 -25.40
N ARG A 74 -4.82 38.82 -24.27
CA ARG A 74 -4.37 39.96 -23.45
C ARG A 74 -2.89 39.96 -23.06
N LEU A 75 -2.20 38.82 -23.24
CA LEU A 75 -0.80 38.66 -22.86
C LEU A 75 0.12 39.20 -23.96
N GLN A 76 0.89 40.23 -23.64
CA GLN A 76 1.95 40.73 -24.52
C GLN A 76 3.21 39.87 -24.32
N ARG A 77 3.72 39.29 -25.42
CA ARG A 77 4.91 38.43 -25.41
C ARG A 77 6.17 39.27 -25.58
N GLU A 78 7.10 39.15 -24.65
CA GLU A 78 8.40 39.83 -24.65
C GLU A 78 9.55 38.82 -24.78
N ASP A 79 10.73 39.28 -25.20
CA ASP A 79 11.90 38.39 -25.42
C ASP A 79 12.41 37.72 -24.12
N ASN A 80 12.15 38.32 -22.96
CA ASN A 80 12.55 37.80 -21.64
C ASN A 80 11.51 36.88 -20.97
N ASP A 81 10.43 36.54 -21.68
CA ASP A 81 9.30 35.75 -21.14
C ASP A 81 9.74 34.44 -20.47
N GLU A 82 10.74 33.74 -21.01
CA GLU A 82 11.19 32.44 -20.51
C GLU A 82 11.80 32.51 -19.09
N GLN A 83 12.51 33.60 -18.77
CA GLN A 83 13.05 33.82 -17.43
C GLN A 83 11.93 34.04 -16.42
N TYR A 84 10.89 34.79 -16.81
CA TYR A 84 9.72 35.04 -15.95
C TYR A 84 8.83 33.80 -15.81
N ILE A 85 8.70 32.98 -16.85
CA ILE A 85 8.06 31.66 -16.76
C ILE A 85 8.77 30.80 -15.70
N THR A 86 10.10 30.78 -15.71
CA THR A 86 10.89 30.00 -14.74
C THR A 86 10.70 30.53 -13.31
N ARG A 87 10.79 31.85 -13.11
CA ARG A 87 10.60 32.48 -11.78
C ARG A 87 9.19 32.30 -11.24
N LEU A 88 8.17 32.50 -12.08
CA LEU A 88 6.78 32.24 -11.71
C LEU A 88 6.56 30.76 -11.38
N SER A 89 7.17 29.84 -12.13
CA SER A 89 7.07 28.41 -11.85
C SER A 89 7.67 28.05 -10.49
N VAL A 90 8.84 28.62 -10.15
CA VAL A 90 9.49 28.43 -8.83
C VAL A 90 8.68 29.05 -7.69
N TRP A 91 8.00 30.18 -7.94
CA TRP A 91 7.09 30.76 -6.95
C TRP A 91 5.87 29.85 -6.73
N ILE A 92 5.19 29.43 -7.81
CA ILE A 92 4.05 28.51 -7.72
C ILE A 92 4.46 27.23 -7.00
N SER A 93 5.60 26.63 -7.34
CA SER A 93 6.07 25.39 -6.74
C SER A 93 6.25 25.48 -5.23
N LYS A 94 6.58 26.66 -4.69
CA LYS A 94 6.68 26.89 -3.24
C LYS A 94 5.31 27.16 -2.62
N SER A 95 4.43 27.89 -3.31
CA SER A 95 3.12 28.28 -2.80
C SER A 95 2.08 27.16 -2.77
N ILE A 96 2.22 26.13 -3.62
CA ILE A 96 1.26 25.02 -3.68
C ILE A 96 1.53 23.90 -2.67
N LEU A 97 2.74 23.82 -2.12
CA LEU A 97 3.12 22.68 -1.29
C LEU A 97 2.27 22.65 -0.01
N PRO A 98 1.70 21.48 0.34
CA PRO A 98 0.92 21.34 1.56
C PRO A 98 1.82 21.45 2.79
N THR A 99 1.30 22.12 3.81
CA THR A 99 1.94 22.27 5.13
C THR A 99 1.44 21.21 6.11
N PHE A 100 2.14 21.06 7.23
CA PHE A 100 1.79 20.07 8.26
C PHE A 100 0.39 20.24 8.84
N GLU A 101 -0.13 21.47 8.85
CA GLU A 101 -1.47 21.81 9.36
C GLU A 101 -2.60 21.06 8.63
N VAL A 102 -2.29 20.48 7.48
CA VAL A 102 -3.20 19.65 6.69
C VAL A 102 -3.25 18.21 7.23
N SER A 103 -2.16 17.71 7.81
CA SER A 103 -1.95 16.29 8.14
C SER A 103 -2.79 15.80 9.33
N ASP A 104 -3.18 14.53 9.29
CA ASP A 104 -4.13 13.89 10.23
C ASP A 104 -3.42 13.09 11.35
N HIS A 105 -2.09 13.11 11.39
CA HIS A 105 -1.31 12.21 12.24
C HIS A 105 -1.21 12.75 13.68
N ASP A 106 -2.02 12.18 14.56
CA ASP A 106 -2.06 12.29 16.04
C ASP A 106 -2.63 13.57 16.65
N SER A 107 -3.97 13.71 16.60
CA SER A 107 -4.75 14.53 17.55
C SER A 107 -5.28 13.74 18.75
N SER A 108 -5.00 12.43 18.85
CA SER A 108 -5.52 11.56 19.91
C SER A 108 -4.85 11.77 21.28
N HIS A 109 -3.65 12.36 21.33
CA HIS A 109 -2.93 12.58 22.61
C HIS A 109 -2.74 14.05 23.02
N GLU A 110 -2.81 15.01 22.10
CA GLU A 110 -2.69 16.45 22.44
C GLU A 110 -3.94 16.97 23.20
N SER A 111 -5.11 16.36 22.98
CA SER A 111 -6.37 16.76 23.64
C SER A 111 -6.49 16.28 25.09
N ILE A 112 -5.74 15.26 25.50
CA ILE A 112 -5.87 14.63 26.83
C ILE A 112 -4.92 15.28 27.86
N LEU A 113 -3.84 15.92 27.42
CA LEU A 113 -2.82 16.46 28.34
C LEU A 113 -2.97 17.96 28.62
N SER A 114 -3.74 18.72 27.83
CA SER A 114 -4.04 20.11 28.14
C SER A 114 -5.24 20.30 29.09
N SER A 115 -5.91 19.21 29.51
CA SER A 115 -7.17 19.27 30.26
C SER A 115 -7.01 19.09 31.76
N HIS A 116 -5.82 19.31 32.34
CA HIS A 116 -5.66 19.22 33.79
C HIS A 116 -6.06 20.47 34.57
N ASP A 117 -6.66 21.46 33.91
CA ASP A 117 -7.38 22.53 34.60
C ASP A 117 -8.61 22.97 33.81
N SER A 118 -9.77 23.04 34.48
CA SER A 118 -11.11 23.39 33.95
C SER A 118 -11.97 22.24 33.41
N SER A 119 -12.53 21.47 34.33
CA SER A 119 -13.80 20.76 34.12
C SER A 119 -14.93 21.73 33.73
N LEU A 120 -15.77 21.30 32.77
CA LEU A 120 -16.99 21.96 32.22
C LEU A 120 -16.79 22.85 30.98
N GLN A 121 -16.52 22.24 29.81
CA GLN A 121 -16.85 22.72 28.44
C GLN A 121 -16.17 21.79 27.40
N PHE A 122 -16.68 20.57 27.20
CA PHE A 122 -16.07 19.58 26.30
C PHE A 122 -16.77 19.41 24.93
N GLU A 123 -17.93 20.03 24.71
CA GLU A 123 -18.68 19.85 23.44
C GLU A 123 -18.38 20.95 22.39
N ASP A 124 -18.08 22.20 22.76
CA ASP A 124 -17.92 23.29 21.76
C ASP A 124 -16.49 23.42 21.15
N LYS A 125 -15.45 22.88 21.79
CA LYS A 125 -14.05 23.09 21.34
C LYS A 125 -13.63 22.14 20.21
N THR A 126 -14.13 20.91 20.19
CA THR A 126 -13.85 19.89 19.19
C THR A 126 -14.38 20.30 17.81
N ASP A 127 -15.57 20.88 17.76
CA ASP A 127 -16.21 21.33 16.51
C ASP A 127 -15.48 22.53 15.88
N SER A 128 -15.02 23.49 16.69
CA SER A 128 -14.27 24.65 16.18
C SER A 128 -12.90 24.26 15.59
N THR A 129 -12.25 23.26 16.18
CA THR A 129 -10.93 22.76 15.76
C THR A 129 -11.06 21.99 14.44
N ASN A 130 -12.09 21.15 14.33
CA ASN A 130 -12.41 20.42 13.11
C ASN A 130 -12.79 21.35 11.95
N ALA A 131 -13.62 22.37 12.20
CA ALA A 131 -13.98 23.38 11.20
C ALA A 131 -12.77 24.21 10.73
N SER A 132 -11.83 24.52 11.63
CA SER A 132 -10.59 25.22 11.26
C SER A 132 -9.67 24.34 10.39
N ARG A 133 -9.54 23.06 10.74
CA ARG A 133 -8.77 22.08 9.96
C ARG A 133 -9.35 21.85 8.56
N GLN A 134 -10.67 21.71 8.46
CA GLN A 134 -11.35 21.62 7.17
C GLN A 134 -11.06 22.85 6.29
N LYS A 135 -11.11 24.07 6.85
CA LYS A 135 -10.77 25.30 6.11
C LYS A 135 -9.32 25.28 5.60
N ILE A 136 -8.36 24.84 6.41
CA ILE A 136 -6.95 24.72 6.02
C ILE A 136 -6.79 23.72 4.87
N LEU A 137 -7.42 22.55 4.98
CA LEU A 137 -7.42 21.53 3.94
C LEU A 137 -8.04 22.04 2.63
N HIS A 138 -9.19 22.72 2.69
CA HIS A 138 -9.82 23.34 1.52
C HIS A 138 -8.90 24.37 0.85
N ILE A 139 -8.21 25.21 1.63
CA ILE A 139 -7.24 26.16 1.10
C ILE A 139 -6.08 25.42 0.40
N ALA A 140 -5.54 24.37 1.01
CA ALA A 140 -4.45 23.57 0.44
C ALA A 140 -4.84 22.92 -0.89
N ARG A 141 -6.02 22.27 -0.94
CA ARG A 141 -6.58 21.67 -2.17
C ARG A 141 -6.73 22.69 -3.29
N ARG A 142 -7.27 23.87 -2.97
CA ARG A 142 -7.45 24.95 -3.95
C ARG A 142 -6.14 25.52 -4.46
N LYS A 143 -5.16 25.74 -3.57
CA LYS A 143 -3.81 26.16 -3.96
C LYS A 143 -3.19 25.14 -4.93
N GLY A 144 -3.29 23.85 -4.62
CA GLY A 144 -2.86 22.76 -5.48
C GLY A 144 -3.48 22.82 -6.88
N ILE A 145 -4.83 22.87 -6.96
CA ILE A 145 -5.54 22.91 -8.26
C ILE A 145 -5.13 24.15 -9.08
N LEU A 146 -5.22 25.35 -8.50
CA LEU A 146 -4.95 26.59 -9.23
C LEU A 146 -3.50 26.70 -9.65
N GLY A 147 -2.57 26.29 -8.79
CA GLY A 147 -1.15 26.35 -9.10
C GLY A 147 -0.72 25.31 -10.13
N LEU A 148 -1.20 24.06 -10.07
CA LEU A 148 -0.91 23.06 -11.10
C LEU A 148 -1.48 23.47 -12.47
N GLN A 149 -2.69 24.01 -12.52
CA GLN A 149 -3.27 24.54 -13.76
C GLN A 149 -2.46 25.73 -14.32
N SER A 150 -2.00 26.61 -13.43
CA SER A 150 -1.13 27.74 -13.80
C SER A 150 0.22 27.24 -14.35
N LEU A 151 0.84 26.26 -13.69
CA LEU A 151 2.07 25.63 -14.16
C LEU A 151 1.88 24.99 -15.54
N PHE A 152 0.78 24.26 -15.74
CA PHE A 152 0.48 23.63 -17.03
C PHE A 152 0.39 24.66 -18.15
N LYS A 153 -0.30 25.79 -17.91
CA LYS A 153 -0.36 26.88 -18.90
C LYS A 153 0.99 27.55 -19.11
N LEU A 154 1.75 27.84 -18.05
CA LEU A 154 3.08 28.46 -18.19
C LEU A 154 4.06 27.58 -18.97
N LEU A 155 4.09 26.28 -18.69
CA LEU A 155 4.98 25.33 -19.35
C LEU A 155 4.58 25.03 -20.80
N THR A 156 3.29 25.15 -21.15
CA THR A 156 2.81 25.04 -22.54
C THR A 156 2.99 26.33 -23.35
N LEU A 157 3.05 27.49 -22.68
CA LEU A 157 3.32 28.79 -23.32
C LEU A 157 4.78 28.98 -23.72
N ALA A 158 5.69 28.13 -23.27
CA ALA A 158 7.09 28.16 -23.66
C ALA A 158 7.23 27.86 -25.16
N LYS A 159 7.63 28.86 -25.97
CA LYS A 159 7.67 28.78 -27.44
C LYS A 159 8.82 27.91 -27.97
N THR A 160 9.78 27.54 -27.13
CA THR A 160 11.05 26.96 -27.58
C THR A 160 11.37 25.67 -26.82
N SER A 161 11.40 24.55 -27.53
CA SER A 161 11.75 23.21 -27.05
C SER A 161 13.16 23.08 -26.46
N ASN A 162 14.01 24.11 -26.59
CA ASN A 162 15.45 24.03 -26.32
C ASN A 162 15.98 24.87 -25.14
N PHE A 163 15.22 25.82 -24.57
CA PHE A 163 15.76 26.74 -23.54
C PHE A 163 15.16 26.59 -22.13
N LEU A 164 13.99 25.97 -21.95
CA LEU A 164 13.43 25.68 -20.62
C LEU A 164 14.00 24.42 -19.97
N THR A 165 15.04 23.84 -20.56
CA THR A 165 15.75 22.68 -20.03
C THR A 165 17.01 23.11 -19.28
N PRO A 166 17.18 22.76 -18.00
CA PRO A 166 16.31 21.89 -17.20
C PRO A 166 15.23 22.67 -16.42
N ILE A 167 14.02 22.08 -16.33
CA ILE A 167 12.97 22.57 -15.43
C ILE A 167 13.52 22.54 -14.00
N PRO A 168 13.28 23.59 -13.18
CA PRO A 168 13.77 23.62 -11.81
C PRO A 168 13.26 22.41 -11.00
N LYS A 169 14.13 21.87 -10.15
CA LYS A 169 13.89 20.62 -9.42
C LYS A 169 12.77 20.78 -8.40
N GLU A 170 12.64 21.98 -7.83
CA GLU A 170 11.58 22.36 -6.91
C GLU A 170 10.21 22.28 -7.58
N VAL A 171 10.13 22.64 -8.86
CA VAL A 171 8.89 22.52 -9.65
C VAL A 171 8.54 21.05 -9.84
N LEU A 172 9.51 20.20 -10.19
CA LEU A 172 9.29 18.77 -10.34
C LEU A 172 8.80 18.14 -9.03
N VAL A 173 9.46 18.40 -7.90
CA VAL A 173 9.03 17.90 -6.57
C VAL A 173 7.63 18.38 -6.22
N SER A 174 7.29 19.64 -6.54
CA SER A 174 5.95 20.16 -6.28
C SER A 174 4.85 19.50 -7.12
N ILE A 175 5.16 19.07 -8.35
CA ILE A 175 4.22 18.30 -9.18
C ILE A 175 4.05 16.89 -8.58
N LEU A 176 5.15 16.26 -8.16
CA LEU A 176 5.15 14.94 -7.52
C LEU A 176 4.40 14.92 -6.18
N ALA A 177 4.29 16.06 -5.48
CA ALA A 177 3.51 16.17 -4.26
C ALA A 177 2.00 15.92 -4.45
N PHE A 178 1.50 15.92 -5.69
CA PHE A 178 0.09 15.73 -6.03
C PHE A 178 -0.17 14.47 -6.86
N THR A 179 0.72 13.48 -6.84
CA THR A 179 0.58 12.24 -7.63
C THR A 179 -0.07 11.09 -6.87
N SER A 180 -0.20 11.15 -5.54
CA SER A 180 -0.80 10.07 -4.75
C SER A 180 -2.28 10.31 -4.51
N THR A 181 -3.11 9.29 -4.79
CA THR A 181 -4.55 9.28 -4.49
C THR A 181 -4.85 9.14 -3.00
N ARG A 182 -3.84 8.71 -2.23
CA ARG A 182 -3.95 8.49 -0.77
C ARG A 182 -3.73 9.77 0.03
N ASP A 183 -3.34 10.87 -0.61
CA ASP A 183 -3.10 12.16 0.05
C ASP A 183 -4.40 12.94 0.19
N ILE A 184 -4.68 13.40 1.41
CA ILE A 184 -5.89 14.16 1.73
C ILE A 184 -6.01 15.50 0.98
N TRP A 185 -4.87 16.10 0.60
CA TRP A 185 -4.81 17.36 -0.15
C TRP A 185 -4.91 17.16 -1.67
N SER A 186 -4.79 15.92 -2.16
CA SER A 186 -4.92 15.59 -3.58
C SER A 186 -6.40 15.41 -3.94
N THR A 187 -6.87 16.15 -4.93
CA THR A 187 -8.20 16.02 -5.50
C THR A 187 -8.12 15.33 -6.87
N PRO A 188 -9.21 14.74 -7.38
CA PRO A 188 -9.21 14.13 -8.72
C PRO A 188 -8.75 15.11 -9.83
N THR A 189 -9.07 16.40 -9.68
CA THR A 189 -8.65 17.46 -10.62
C THR A 189 -7.17 17.79 -10.48
N SER A 190 -6.62 17.87 -9.25
CA SER A 190 -5.18 18.10 -9.06
C SER A 190 -4.36 16.91 -9.56
N LEU A 191 -4.81 15.68 -9.31
CA LEU A 191 -4.18 14.44 -9.80
C LEU A 191 -4.13 14.42 -11.33
N SER A 192 -5.27 14.61 -12.00
CA SER A 192 -5.32 14.61 -13.47
C SER A 192 -4.44 15.72 -14.07
N THR A 193 -4.39 16.90 -13.45
CA THR A 193 -3.53 18.00 -13.90
C THR A 193 -2.04 17.68 -13.67
N ALA A 194 -1.70 17.06 -12.54
CA ALA A 194 -0.34 16.61 -12.26
C ALA A 194 0.12 15.53 -13.26
N GLU A 195 -0.74 14.56 -13.60
CA GLU A 195 -0.45 13.54 -14.61
C GLU A 195 -0.24 14.16 -16.01
N GLN A 196 -1.08 15.13 -16.40
CA GLN A 196 -0.90 15.88 -17.65
C GLN A 196 0.43 16.65 -17.68
N LEU A 197 0.81 17.25 -16.56
CA LEU A 197 2.11 17.92 -16.40
C LEU A 197 3.28 16.94 -16.53
N LEU A 198 3.20 15.77 -15.90
CA LEU A 198 4.22 14.73 -15.99
C LEU A 198 4.35 14.16 -17.41
N ALA A 199 3.27 14.17 -18.18
CA ALA A 199 3.25 13.74 -19.58
C ALA A 199 3.83 14.79 -20.56
N LEU A 200 4.12 16.01 -20.11
CA LEU A 200 4.74 17.02 -20.99
C LEU A 200 6.16 16.60 -21.38
N PRO A 201 6.56 16.70 -22.67
CA PRO A 201 7.88 16.25 -23.12
C PRO A 201 9.06 16.92 -22.40
N SER A 202 8.94 18.20 -22.06
CA SER A 202 9.97 18.97 -21.33
C SER A 202 10.14 18.48 -19.88
N VAL A 203 9.03 18.12 -19.23
CA VAL A 203 9.01 17.53 -17.89
C VAL A 203 9.57 16.12 -17.94
N GLN A 204 9.08 15.29 -18.85
CA GLN A 204 9.54 13.92 -19.03
C GLN A 204 11.05 13.83 -19.30
N LYS A 205 11.60 14.72 -20.14
CA LYS A 205 13.05 14.81 -20.38
C LYS A 205 13.84 15.12 -19.10
N SER A 206 13.32 15.96 -18.23
CA SER A 206 13.95 16.30 -16.95
C SER A 206 13.84 15.15 -15.94
N LEU A 207 12.72 14.43 -15.92
CA LEU A 207 12.50 13.27 -15.04
C LEU A 207 13.32 12.03 -15.46
N GLN A 208 13.57 11.86 -16.75
CA GLN A 208 14.39 10.78 -17.31
C GLN A 208 15.90 11.04 -17.19
N ALA A 209 16.31 12.20 -16.66
CA ALA A 209 17.72 12.45 -16.41
C ALA A 209 18.28 11.41 -15.43
N PRO A 210 19.46 10.81 -15.72
CA PRO A 210 19.95 9.64 -14.98
C PRO A 210 20.16 9.91 -13.49
N ASP A 211 20.53 11.15 -13.14
CA ASP A 211 20.85 11.56 -11.78
C ASP A 211 19.61 12.07 -10.99
N PHE A 212 18.47 12.28 -11.65
CA PHE A 212 17.31 12.90 -11.00
C PHE A 212 16.79 12.04 -9.85
N VAL A 213 16.55 10.75 -10.10
CA VAL A 213 16.04 9.84 -9.06
C VAL A 213 17.09 9.59 -7.97
N SER A 214 18.34 9.24 -8.34
CA SER A 214 19.38 8.86 -7.38
C SER A 214 19.90 10.05 -6.57
N THR A 215 20.19 11.17 -7.22
CA THR A 215 20.89 12.30 -6.61
C THR A 215 19.91 13.36 -6.13
N ASP A 216 18.97 13.79 -6.97
CA ASP A 216 18.08 14.89 -6.60
C ASP A 216 16.96 14.45 -5.66
N ILE A 217 16.32 13.32 -5.94
CA ILE A 217 15.27 12.79 -5.07
C ILE A 217 15.86 12.02 -3.88
N LEU A 218 16.53 10.89 -4.12
CA LEU A 218 16.95 10.01 -3.01
C LEU A 218 18.02 10.64 -2.11
N GLN A 219 19.06 11.24 -2.69
CA GLN A 219 20.19 11.76 -1.91
C GLN A 219 19.95 13.17 -1.35
N ARG A 220 19.37 14.10 -2.12
CA ARG A 220 19.18 15.50 -1.71
C ARG A 220 17.84 15.79 -1.04
N PHE A 221 16.78 15.08 -1.40
CA PHE A 221 15.45 15.30 -0.82
C PHE A 221 15.11 14.27 0.27
N VAL A 222 15.10 12.97 -0.05
CA VAL A 222 14.65 11.91 0.88
C VAL A 222 15.62 11.69 2.03
N ARG A 223 16.91 11.47 1.75
CA ARG A 223 17.90 11.11 2.78
C ARG A 223 17.96 12.10 3.95
N PRO A 224 18.01 13.43 3.77
CA PRO A 224 18.00 14.37 4.88
C PRO A 224 16.78 14.22 5.79
N LEU A 225 15.60 14.04 5.20
CA LEU A 225 14.33 13.95 5.92
C LEU A 225 14.21 12.67 6.76
N PHE A 226 14.83 11.57 6.34
CA PHE A 226 14.86 10.31 7.08
C PHE A 226 16.12 10.12 7.95
N SER A 227 17.08 11.05 7.88
CA SER A 227 18.36 10.92 8.60
C SER A 227 18.21 11.00 10.12
N ALA A 228 17.15 11.65 10.61
CA ALA A 228 16.80 11.73 12.03
C ALA A 228 16.03 10.49 12.51
N SER A 229 15.26 9.83 11.64
CA SER A 229 14.38 8.70 11.97
C SER A 229 15.02 7.32 11.78
N LYS A 230 16.35 7.19 11.95
CA LYS A 230 17.08 5.97 11.56
C LYS A 230 16.60 4.72 12.32
N PRO A 231 16.22 3.64 11.61
CA PRO A 231 15.82 2.38 12.23
C PRO A 231 17.02 1.72 12.91
N ARG A 232 16.82 1.15 14.11
CA ARG A 232 17.90 0.53 14.90
C ARG A 232 18.43 -0.79 14.31
N THR A 233 17.65 -1.40 13.43
CA THR A 233 17.92 -2.69 12.81
C THR A 233 18.91 -2.60 11.65
N VAL A 234 19.26 -1.38 11.20
CA VAL A 234 20.06 -1.17 9.99
C VAL A 234 21.11 -0.06 10.17
N THR A 235 22.29 -0.27 9.59
CA THR A 235 23.38 0.70 9.52
C THR A 235 23.08 1.83 8.55
N ALA A 236 23.82 2.95 8.62
CA ALA A 236 23.67 4.06 7.67
C ALA A 236 23.89 3.68 6.19
N ALA A 237 24.51 2.52 5.94
CA ALA A 237 24.72 1.93 4.61
C ALA A 237 23.64 0.90 4.21
N GLY A 238 22.53 0.81 4.93
CA GLY A 238 21.44 -0.12 4.60
C GLY A 238 21.71 -1.59 4.98
N ARG A 239 22.83 -1.91 5.63
CA ARG A 239 23.14 -3.29 6.05
C ARG A 239 22.57 -3.58 7.44
N LYS A 240 22.18 -4.84 7.71
CA LYS A 240 21.71 -5.29 9.03
C LYS A 240 22.69 -4.85 10.14
N ALA A 241 22.17 -4.14 11.15
CA ALA A 241 22.96 -3.66 12.28
C ALA A 241 23.18 -4.76 13.33
N MET A 242 24.26 -4.66 14.09
CA MET A 242 24.49 -5.52 15.25
C MET A 242 23.48 -5.18 16.35
N PRO A 243 22.93 -6.18 17.07
CA PRO A 243 22.01 -5.93 18.17
C PRO A 243 22.66 -5.04 19.23
N SER A 244 22.03 -3.91 19.55
CA SER A 244 22.49 -3.02 20.62
C SER A 244 21.98 -3.50 21.97
N THR A 245 22.87 -3.55 22.97
CA THR A 245 22.54 -3.84 24.37
C THR A 245 22.20 -2.58 25.19
N ALA A 246 22.15 -1.40 24.55
CA ALA A 246 21.86 -0.15 25.23
C ALA A 246 20.39 -0.07 25.69
N PRO A 247 20.11 0.46 26.90
CA PRO A 247 18.75 0.60 27.41
C PRO A 247 17.88 1.51 26.53
N LEU A 248 16.57 1.24 26.52
CA LEU A 248 15.58 2.06 25.82
C LEU A 248 15.59 3.48 26.38
N ARG A 249 15.76 4.49 25.51
CA ARG A 249 15.66 5.91 25.90
C ARG A 249 14.24 6.20 26.41
N ARG A 250 14.12 7.12 27.37
CA ARG A 250 12.83 7.67 27.80
C ARG A 250 12.08 8.24 26.59
N TYR A 251 10.78 7.99 26.56
CA TYR A 251 9.89 8.47 25.52
C TYR A 251 9.61 9.97 25.72
N ASP A 252 9.81 10.76 24.66
CA ASP A 252 9.66 12.22 24.66
C ASP A 252 9.03 12.63 23.32
N PHE A 253 7.84 13.23 23.39
CA PHE A 253 7.00 13.55 22.24
C PHE A 253 7.62 14.64 21.34
N ASP A 254 8.25 15.66 21.93
CA ASP A 254 8.86 16.75 21.16
C ASP A 254 10.09 16.26 20.39
N VAL A 255 10.87 15.39 21.03
CA VAL A 255 12.01 14.71 20.41
C VAL A 255 11.54 13.74 19.32
N GLU A 256 10.40 13.06 19.49
CA GLU A 256 9.84 12.18 18.46
C GLU A 256 9.34 12.97 17.24
N ARG A 257 8.61 14.06 17.44
CA ARG A 257 8.14 14.94 16.35
C ARG A 257 9.32 15.50 15.56
N ALA A 258 10.32 16.05 16.25
CA ALA A 258 11.56 16.55 15.63
C ALA A 258 12.36 15.44 14.94
N SER A 259 12.19 14.18 15.35
CA SER A 259 12.84 13.04 14.70
C SER A 259 12.19 12.63 13.37
N ARG A 260 11.00 13.14 13.03
CA ARG A 260 10.22 12.77 11.83
C ARG A 260 9.83 13.98 10.96
N PRO A 261 10.80 14.73 10.41
CA PRO A 261 10.51 15.89 9.55
C PRO A 261 9.83 15.49 8.22
N TRP A 262 10.03 14.26 7.76
CA TRP A 262 9.31 13.69 6.60
C TRP A 262 7.80 13.56 6.82
N LEU A 263 7.34 13.50 8.08
CA LEU A 263 5.94 13.35 8.44
C LEU A 263 5.31 14.69 8.84
N HIS A 264 6.05 15.52 9.59
CA HIS A 264 5.53 16.74 10.22
C HIS A 264 6.00 18.03 9.58
N GLU A 265 7.03 18.06 8.75
CA GLU A 265 7.46 19.30 8.07
C GLU A 265 7.13 19.21 6.58
N THR A 266 7.42 18.05 5.99
CA THR A 266 7.33 17.81 4.54
C THR A 266 6.34 16.68 4.26
N VAL A 267 5.06 16.92 4.51
CA VAL A 267 3.98 15.90 4.44
C VAL A 267 3.88 15.17 3.10
N TYR A 268 4.29 15.83 2.01
CA TYR A 268 4.29 15.27 0.64
C TYR A 268 5.49 14.36 0.34
N THR A 269 6.36 14.09 1.31
CA THR A 269 7.53 13.23 1.15
C THR A 269 7.16 11.82 0.69
N LEU A 270 6.04 11.28 1.19
CA LEU A 270 5.58 9.93 0.82
C LEU A 270 5.16 9.85 -0.65
N ALA A 271 4.45 10.86 -1.17
CA ALA A 271 4.06 10.90 -2.58
C ALA A 271 5.29 10.95 -3.51
N VAL A 272 6.30 11.75 -3.14
CA VAL A 272 7.57 11.84 -3.88
C VAL A 272 8.33 10.51 -3.82
N LEU A 273 8.37 9.85 -2.65
CA LEU A 273 9.00 8.55 -2.48
C LEU A 273 8.28 7.44 -3.28
N GLU A 274 6.95 7.43 -3.27
CA GLU A 274 6.11 6.53 -4.08
C GLU A 274 6.42 6.66 -5.56
N TRP A 275 6.46 7.89 -6.08
CA TRP A 275 6.85 8.12 -7.46
C TRP A 275 8.29 7.65 -7.73
N ALA A 276 9.25 7.95 -6.85
CA ALA A 276 10.64 7.57 -7.03
C ALA A 276 10.83 6.04 -7.06
N VAL A 277 10.16 5.32 -6.15
CA VAL A 277 10.16 3.84 -6.13
C VAL A 277 9.47 3.27 -7.38
N GLY A 278 8.43 3.92 -7.89
CA GLY A 278 7.79 3.57 -9.16
C GLY A 278 8.69 3.79 -10.38
N ALA A 279 9.43 4.90 -10.41
CA ALA A 279 10.27 5.31 -11.55
C ALA A 279 11.68 4.69 -11.56
N ILE A 280 12.20 4.24 -10.41
CA ILE A 280 13.56 3.71 -10.32
C ILE A 280 13.74 2.46 -11.19
N SER A 281 14.82 2.45 -11.99
CA SER A 281 15.22 1.30 -12.78
C SER A 281 16.04 0.31 -11.96
N PRO A 282 16.03 -1.00 -12.28
CA PRO A 282 16.83 -2.00 -11.57
C PRO A 282 18.33 -1.66 -11.52
N LYS A 283 18.88 -1.10 -12.60
CA LYS A 283 20.30 -0.72 -12.69
C LYS A 283 20.69 0.38 -11.68
N ILE A 284 19.84 1.41 -11.55
CA ILE A 284 20.06 2.50 -10.58
C ILE A 284 19.84 1.97 -9.16
N LEU A 285 18.85 1.11 -8.96
CA LEU A 285 18.55 0.56 -7.65
C LEU A 285 19.71 -0.29 -7.09
N GLU A 286 20.47 -1.01 -7.92
CA GLU A 286 21.64 -1.77 -7.46
C GLU A 286 22.71 -0.89 -6.79
N THR A 287 22.83 0.38 -7.15
CA THR A 287 23.78 1.32 -6.55
C THR A 287 23.14 2.20 -5.46
N SER A 288 21.86 2.54 -5.59
CA SER A 288 21.18 3.49 -4.70
C SER A 288 20.26 2.88 -3.64
N TRP A 289 20.12 1.54 -3.58
CA TRP A 289 19.28 0.88 -2.56
C TRP A 289 19.58 1.28 -1.10
N PRO A 290 20.82 1.63 -0.68
CA PRO A 290 21.07 2.10 0.69
C PRO A 290 20.34 3.40 1.05
N LEU A 291 19.91 4.18 0.05
CA LEU A 291 19.15 5.42 0.24
C LEU A 291 17.65 5.16 0.35
N VAL A 292 17.15 4.07 -0.24
CA VAL A 292 15.73 3.70 -0.26
C VAL A 292 15.35 2.87 0.97
N LEU A 293 16.27 2.02 1.43
CA LEU A 293 15.97 1.07 2.50
C LEU A 293 15.62 1.73 3.84
N PRO A 294 16.40 2.70 4.38
CA PRO A 294 16.07 3.30 5.67
C PRO A 294 14.68 3.94 5.68
N PRO A 295 14.28 4.75 4.66
CA PRO A 295 12.90 5.22 4.56
C PRO A 295 11.86 4.12 4.66
N LEU A 296 11.97 3.04 3.87
CA LEU A 296 10.97 1.97 3.88
C LEU A 296 10.85 1.26 5.23
N LEU A 297 11.97 1.05 5.92
CA LEU A 297 11.95 0.44 7.25
C LEU A 297 11.41 1.41 8.31
N THR A 298 11.76 2.70 8.23
CA THR A 298 11.15 3.72 9.09
C THR A 298 9.63 3.74 8.93
N LEU A 299 9.09 3.58 7.70
CA LEU A 299 7.64 3.51 7.49
C LEU A 299 7.01 2.29 8.15
N LEU A 300 7.69 1.14 8.15
CA LEU A 300 7.21 -0.07 8.84
C LEU A 300 7.31 0.04 10.37
N ASP A 301 8.30 0.76 10.88
CA ASP A 301 8.50 0.99 12.31
C ASP A 301 7.59 2.11 12.87
N THR A 302 6.95 2.90 12.00
CA THR A 302 6.11 4.03 12.40
C THR A 302 4.67 3.56 12.65
N PRO A 303 4.06 3.88 13.81
CA PRO A 303 2.66 3.55 14.06
C PRO A 303 1.73 4.32 13.10
N GLY A 304 0.65 3.66 12.69
CA GLY A 304 -0.40 4.27 11.88
C GLY A 304 -0.70 3.52 10.59
N THR A 305 -1.96 3.16 10.41
CA THR A 305 -2.44 2.31 9.30
C THR A 305 -2.17 2.91 7.92
N SER A 306 -2.36 4.23 7.75
CA SER A 306 -2.07 4.91 6.47
C SER A 306 -0.59 4.85 6.09
N ILE A 307 0.31 4.98 7.06
CA ILE A 307 1.76 4.96 6.83
C ILE A 307 2.23 3.53 6.57
N LEU A 308 1.78 2.57 7.39
CA LEU A 308 2.14 1.15 7.26
C LEU A 308 1.70 0.57 5.91
N THR A 309 0.45 0.84 5.50
CA THR A 309 -0.07 0.35 4.21
C THR A 309 0.68 0.95 3.03
N ARG A 310 1.12 2.21 3.10
CA ARG A 310 2.03 2.81 2.10
C ARG A 310 3.40 2.15 2.10
N GLY A 311 4.02 1.98 3.28
CA GLY A 311 5.30 1.29 3.42
C GLY A 311 5.28 -0.11 2.82
N LEU A 312 4.25 -0.90 3.12
CA LEU A 312 4.06 -2.24 2.54
C LEU A 312 3.86 -2.20 1.02
N SER A 313 3.04 -1.27 0.51
CA SER A 313 2.81 -1.10 -0.94
C SER A 313 4.10 -0.73 -1.69
N LEU A 314 4.93 0.13 -1.10
CA LEU A 314 6.23 0.51 -1.63
C LEU A 314 7.19 -0.69 -1.69
N ILE A 315 7.20 -1.52 -0.64
CA ILE A 315 8.04 -2.72 -0.59
C ILE A 315 7.60 -3.74 -1.65
N ILE A 316 6.29 -3.97 -1.80
CA ILE A 316 5.73 -4.83 -2.85
C ILE A 316 6.17 -4.36 -4.24
N THR A 317 6.18 -3.04 -4.47
CA THR A 317 6.60 -2.45 -5.75
C THR A 317 8.11 -2.48 -5.97
N LEU A 318 8.90 -2.32 -4.91
CA LEU A 318 10.37 -2.25 -4.98
C LEU A 318 11.01 -3.63 -5.13
N LEU A 319 10.53 -4.64 -4.39
CA LEU A 319 11.16 -5.95 -4.29
C LEU A 319 11.42 -6.62 -5.65
N PRO A 320 10.46 -6.65 -6.61
CA PRO A 320 10.69 -7.23 -7.93
C PRO A 320 11.81 -6.54 -8.75
N LYS A 321 12.16 -5.29 -8.41
CA LYS A 321 13.22 -4.53 -9.08
C LYS A 321 14.61 -4.84 -8.51
N LEU A 322 14.70 -5.48 -7.35
CA LEU A 322 15.95 -5.90 -6.74
C LEU A 322 16.41 -7.23 -7.35
N SER A 323 17.70 -7.33 -7.70
CA SER A 323 18.23 -8.60 -8.18
C SER A 323 18.34 -9.62 -7.05
N PRO A 324 18.05 -10.92 -7.29
CA PRO A 324 18.18 -11.96 -6.25
C PRO A 324 19.60 -12.06 -5.68
N LYS A 325 20.61 -11.71 -6.48
CA LYS A 325 22.01 -11.64 -6.07
C LYS A 325 22.22 -10.58 -4.98
N VAL A 326 21.68 -9.38 -5.17
CA VAL A 326 21.78 -8.30 -4.18
C VAL A 326 21.08 -8.72 -2.88
N LEU A 327 19.87 -9.30 -2.95
CA LEU A 327 19.15 -9.78 -1.76
C LEU A 327 19.92 -10.85 -0.97
N ALA A 328 20.54 -11.80 -1.68
CA ALA A 328 21.31 -12.88 -1.04
C ALA A 328 22.63 -12.39 -0.42
N GLN A 329 23.35 -11.48 -1.09
CA GLN A 329 24.67 -11.01 -0.65
C GLN A 329 24.61 -9.92 0.42
N SER A 330 23.57 -9.07 0.40
CA SER A 330 23.43 -7.94 1.33
C SER A 330 22.78 -8.30 2.66
N GLY A 331 22.16 -9.47 2.77
CA GLY A 331 21.33 -9.86 3.93
C GLY A 331 19.98 -9.15 4.00
N LEU A 332 19.64 -8.36 2.97
CA LEU A 332 18.44 -7.53 2.91
C LEU A 332 17.14 -8.32 3.00
N ALA A 333 17.10 -9.55 2.46
CA ALA A 333 15.94 -10.41 2.58
C ALA A 333 15.56 -10.70 4.05
N SER A 334 16.56 -10.91 4.90
CA SER A 334 16.30 -11.11 6.33
C SER A 334 15.80 -9.83 7.01
N VAL A 335 16.30 -8.67 6.60
CA VAL A 335 15.89 -7.37 7.15
C VAL A 335 14.44 -7.07 6.81
N PHE A 336 14.03 -7.25 5.54
CA PHE A 336 12.64 -7.09 5.16
C PHE A 336 11.73 -8.11 5.85
N SER A 337 12.13 -9.38 5.92
CA SER A 337 11.35 -10.39 6.62
C SER A 337 11.18 -10.05 8.11
N ASP A 338 12.25 -9.63 8.79
CA ASP A 338 12.23 -9.27 10.21
C ASP A 338 11.38 -8.02 10.47
N ALA A 339 11.29 -7.10 9.50
CA ALA A 339 10.47 -5.89 9.60
C ALA A 339 8.98 -6.11 9.23
N ILE A 340 8.67 -7.00 8.28
CA ILE A 340 7.30 -7.25 7.81
C ILE A 340 6.57 -8.27 8.70
N ILE A 341 7.24 -9.31 9.21
CA ILE A 341 6.55 -10.33 10.05
C ILE A 341 5.78 -9.71 11.23
N PRO A 342 6.33 -8.75 12.01
CA PRO A 342 5.59 -8.08 13.07
C PRO A 342 4.30 -7.39 12.61
N THR A 343 4.22 -6.93 11.36
CA THR A 343 3.01 -6.25 10.86
C THR A 343 1.82 -7.22 10.70
N THR A 344 2.07 -8.53 10.67
CA THR A 344 1.02 -9.57 10.68
C THR A 344 0.32 -9.73 12.03
N LEU A 345 0.80 -9.01 13.07
CA LEU A 345 0.24 -9.00 14.42
C LEU A 345 -0.49 -7.69 14.75
N TYR A 346 -0.78 -6.85 13.75
CA TYR A 346 -1.74 -5.74 13.88
C TYR A 346 -3.16 -6.33 13.83
N LEU A 347 -3.67 -6.68 15.01
CA LEU A 347 -4.88 -7.48 15.18
C LEU A 347 -5.95 -6.72 15.96
N PRO A 348 -7.24 -7.12 15.81
CA PRO A 348 -8.41 -6.53 16.48
C PRO A 348 -8.29 -6.27 17.99
N SER A 349 -7.43 -7.00 18.70
CA SER A 349 -7.18 -6.80 20.13
C SER A 349 -6.57 -5.44 20.48
N ILE A 350 -5.84 -4.82 19.55
CA ILE A 350 -5.11 -3.55 19.76
C ILE A 350 -5.36 -2.58 18.58
N THR A 351 -5.58 -3.10 17.38
CA THR A 351 -5.83 -2.34 16.15
C THR A 351 -7.25 -2.62 15.68
N PRO A 352 -8.09 -1.63 15.33
CA PRO A 352 -9.46 -1.86 14.86
C PRO A 352 -9.54 -2.91 13.73
N LEU A 353 -10.68 -3.59 13.62
CA LEU A 353 -10.86 -4.69 12.65
C LEU A 353 -10.64 -4.21 11.21
N GLU A 354 -11.20 -3.05 10.87
CA GLU A 354 -11.10 -2.44 9.55
C GLU A 354 -9.65 -2.13 9.18
N GLU A 355 -8.89 -1.60 10.13
CA GLU A 355 -7.46 -1.29 9.95
C GLU A 355 -6.62 -2.57 9.81
N SER A 356 -6.93 -3.59 10.63
CA SER A 356 -6.29 -4.91 10.54
C SER A 356 -6.52 -5.54 9.16
N LEU A 357 -7.75 -5.43 8.63
CA LEU A 357 -8.11 -5.93 7.30
C LEU A 357 -7.45 -5.14 6.15
N GLN A 358 -7.00 -3.91 6.37
CA GLN A 358 -6.20 -3.14 5.40
C GLN A 358 -4.72 -3.53 5.44
N ILE A 359 -4.16 -3.76 6.63
CA ILE A 359 -2.73 -4.03 6.82
C ILE A 359 -2.36 -5.47 6.46
N LEU A 360 -3.10 -6.45 6.99
CA LEU A 360 -2.72 -7.86 6.91
C LEU A 360 -2.57 -8.37 5.47
N PRO A 361 -3.50 -8.09 4.51
CA PRO A 361 -3.34 -8.56 3.13
C PRO A 361 -2.04 -8.05 2.49
N LEU A 362 -1.71 -6.76 2.67
CA LEU A 362 -0.48 -6.16 2.15
C LEU A 362 0.77 -6.74 2.83
N ALA A 363 0.70 -7.05 4.13
CA ALA A 363 1.80 -7.68 4.84
C ALA A 363 2.10 -9.08 4.28
N TYR A 364 1.07 -9.91 4.09
CA TYR A 364 1.22 -11.23 3.49
C TYR A 364 1.71 -11.15 2.03
N GLU A 365 1.15 -10.24 1.23
CA GLU A 365 1.60 -10.00 -0.15
C GLU A 365 3.08 -9.63 -0.20
N ALA A 366 3.54 -8.68 0.64
CA ALA A 366 4.94 -8.30 0.70
C ALA A 366 5.87 -9.48 1.06
N LEU A 367 5.45 -10.34 2.00
CA LEU A 367 6.20 -11.55 2.36
C LEU A 367 6.24 -12.59 1.23
N PHE A 368 5.17 -12.73 0.46
CA PHE A 368 5.14 -13.63 -0.70
C PHE A 368 5.96 -13.10 -1.87
N VAL A 369 5.88 -11.80 -2.15
CA VAL A 369 6.74 -11.14 -3.15
C VAL A 369 8.21 -11.29 -2.77
N LEU A 370 8.56 -11.09 -1.49
CA LEU A 370 9.92 -11.31 -1.00
C LEU A 370 10.38 -12.76 -1.23
N TYR A 371 9.51 -13.73 -0.93
CA TYR A 371 9.77 -15.15 -1.20
C TYR A 371 9.99 -15.40 -2.70
N ASP A 372 9.10 -14.90 -3.55
CA ASP A 372 9.15 -15.16 -4.99
C ASP A 372 10.40 -14.53 -5.62
N VAL A 373 10.83 -13.34 -5.19
CA VAL A 373 12.07 -12.72 -5.69
C VAL A 373 13.32 -13.42 -5.14
N GLN A 374 13.36 -13.75 -3.84
CA GLN A 374 14.53 -14.40 -3.23
C GLN A 374 14.74 -15.82 -3.77
N TYR A 375 13.65 -16.55 -3.97
CA TYR A 375 13.64 -17.94 -4.40
C TYR A 375 13.27 -18.13 -5.88
N ALA A 376 13.16 -17.04 -6.64
CA ALA A 376 13.02 -17.06 -8.09
C ALA A 376 13.99 -18.07 -8.67
N SER A 377 13.46 -19.07 -9.39
CA SER A 377 14.27 -20.07 -10.04
C SER A 377 15.14 -19.35 -11.07
N LEU A 378 16.46 -19.56 -11.03
CA LEU A 378 17.20 -19.53 -12.28
C LEU A 378 16.58 -20.68 -13.09
N ALA A 379 15.57 -20.36 -13.91
CA ALA A 379 15.19 -21.25 -14.98
C ALA A 379 16.49 -21.65 -15.66
N ILE A 380 16.80 -22.95 -15.57
CA ILE A 380 17.93 -23.56 -16.21
C ILE A 380 17.74 -23.25 -17.70
N THR A 381 18.38 -22.19 -18.17
CA THR A 381 18.65 -22.04 -19.59
C THR A 381 19.68 -23.12 -19.86
N PRO A 382 19.37 -24.14 -20.69
CA PRO A 382 20.39 -25.11 -21.06
C PRO A 382 21.54 -24.33 -21.70
N PRO A 383 22.79 -24.47 -21.22
CA PRO A 383 23.90 -23.78 -21.84
C PRO A 383 24.13 -24.40 -23.22
N SER A 384 23.58 -23.75 -24.25
CA SER A 384 24.01 -23.91 -25.63
C SER A 384 25.40 -23.31 -25.78
N SER A 385 26.43 -24.10 -25.48
CA SER A 385 27.70 -24.08 -26.21
C SER A 385 28.62 -25.13 -25.60
N SER A 386 28.78 -26.21 -26.37
CA SER A 386 29.89 -27.16 -26.38
C SER A 386 31.21 -26.54 -25.92
N THR A 387 31.89 -27.15 -24.94
CA THR A 387 33.29 -27.64 -25.05
C THR A 387 33.75 -28.24 -23.71
N SER A 388 34.43 -29.40 -23.79
CA SER A 388 35.25 -30.11 -22.79
C SER A 388 34.55 -31.00 -21.72
N ILE A 389 34.88 -32.29 -21.78
CA ILE A 389 34.26 -33.43 -21.08
C ILE A 389 35.27 -34.03 -20.08
N THR A 390 35.82 -33.23 -19.17
CA THR A 390 36.75 -33.78 -18.14
C THR A 390 36.76 -33.03 -16.79
N LEU A 391 35.83 -32.09 -16.56
CA LEU A 391 35.67 -31.34 -15.28
C LEU A 391 34.23 -31.38 -14.71
N LYS A 392 33.40 -32.34 -15.13
CA LYS A 392 31.94 -32.34 -14.85
C LYS A 392 31.56 -32.91 -13.48
N ALA A 393 32.25 -33.96 -13.00
CA ALA A 393 31.83 -34.67 -11.78
C ALA A 393 31.91 -33.82 -10.49
N THR A 394 32.95 -33.00 -10.32
CA THR A 394 33.12 -32.14 -9.13
C THR A 394 32.14 -30.95 -9.14
N ARG A 395 31.83 -30.41 -10.33
CA ARG A 395 30.86 -29.31 -10.48
C ARG A 395 29.41 -29.76 -10.25
N GLU A 396 29.08 -31.00 -10.59
CA GLU A 396 27.74 -31.56 -10.36
C GLU A 396 27.45 -31.81 -8.88
N SER A 397 28.42 -32.33 -8.10
CA SER A 397 28.26 -32.50 -6.65
C SER A 397 28.12 -31.15 -5.93
N ASP A 398 28.91 -30.16 -6.33
CA ASP A 398 28.86 -28.81 -5.76
C ASP A 398 27.54 -28.11 -6.07
N LEU A 399 27.06 -28.19 -7.33
CA LEU A 399 25.79 -27.60 -7.74
C LEU A 399 24.60 -28.26 -7.01
N GLN A 400 24.58 -29.59 -6.90
CA GLN A 400 23.56 -30.30 -6.14
C GLN A 400 23.56 -29.92 -4.65
N SER A 401 24.74 -29.74 -4.05
CA SER A 401 24.85 -29.30 -2.65
C SER A 401 24.29 -27.88 -2.45
N GLN A 402 24.52 -26.97 -3.40
CA GLN A 402 24.00 -25.60 -3.35
C GLN A 402 22.49 -25.55 -3.55
N LEU A 403 21.94 -26.35 -4.49
CA LEU A 403 20.50 -26.46 -4.69
C LEU A 403 19.80 -26.98 -3.43
N LYS A 404 20.32 -28.07 -2.82
CA LYS A 404 19.81 -28.59 -1.54
C LYS A 404 19.85 -27.55 -0.42
N LYS A 405 20.94 -26.78 -0.32
CA LYS A 405 21.08 -25.69 0.67
C LYS A 405 20.04 -24.59 0.45
N ARG A 406 19.80 -24.19 -0.80
CA ARG A 406 18.79 -23.19 -1.18
C ARG A 406 17.39 -23.69 -0.88
N ASP A 407 17.07 -24.93 -1.22
CA ASP A 407 15.77 -25.54 -0.92
C ASP A 407 15.52 -25.64 0.59
N LYS A 408 16.55 -26.00 1.36
CA LYS A 408 16.46 -25.98 2.83
C LYS A 408 16.17 -24.58 3.36
N ALA A 409 16.83 -23.54 2.85
CA ALA A 409 16.58 -22.15 3.24
C ALA A 409 15.16 -21.69 2.85
N ARG A 410 14.71 -22.05 1.64
CA ARG A 410 13.35 -21.80 1.13
C ARG A 410 12.30 -22.39 2.05
N LEU A 411 12.45 -23.66 2.42
CA LEU A 411 11.54 -24.35 3.33
C LEU A 411 11.58 -23.75 4.73
N ALA A 412 12.76 -23.39 5.25
CA ALA A 412 12.89 -22.74 6.55
C ALA A 412 12.19 -21.36 6.59
N TYR A 413 12.25 -20.60 5.49
CA TYR A 413 11.51 -19.34 5.35
C TYR A 413 10.00 -19.58 5.38
N LEU A 414 9.49 -20.54 4.59
CA LEU A 414 8.05 -20.88 4.57
C LEU A 414 7.57 -21.40 5.93
N ASP A 415 8.40 -22.16 6.64
CA ASP A 415 8.12 -22.61 8.01
C ASP A 415 8.06 -21.44 9.00
N THR A 416 8.96 -20.47 8.83
CA THR A 416 8.98 -19.26 9.66
C THR A 416 7.72 -18.46 9.41
N LEU A 417 7.30 -18.33 8.15
CA LEU A 417 6.10 -17.62 7.76
C LEU A 417 4.86 -18.29 8.36
N ILE A 418 4.61 -19.58 8.11
CA ILE A 418 3.41 -20.24 8.64
C ILE A 418 3.34 -20.22 10.17
N ARG A 419 4.48 -20.37 10.87
CA ARG A 419 4.51 -20.41 12.34
C ARG A 419 4.40 -19.02 12.97
N ARG A 420 5.16 -18.03 12.49
CA ARG A 420 5.26 -16.70 13.11
C ARG A 420 4.22 -15.72 12.64
N SER A 421 3.72 -15.84 11.41
CA SER A 421 2.57 -15.03 10.96
C SER A 421 1.28 -15.81 11.16
N ILE A 422 0.98 -16.78 10.31
CA ILE A 422 -0.37 -17.39 10.25
C ILE A 422 -0.82 -17.98 11.60
N PHE A 423 -0.06 -18.89 12.19
CA PHE A 423 -0.47 -19.54 13.44
C PHE A 423 -0.47 -18.58 14.63
N SER A 424 0.48 -17.64 14.68
CA SER A 424 0.50 -16.62 15.71
C SER A 424 -0.71 -15.69 15.58
N THR A 425 -1.03 -15.23 14.38
CA THR A 425 -2.22 -14.40 14.10
C THR A 425 -3.50 -15.14 14.47
N TYR A 426 -3.63 -16.43 14.10
CA TYR A 426 -4.79 -17.24 14.47
C TYR A 426 -4.95 -17.38 15.99
N LEU A 427 -3.86 -17.62 16.71
CA LEU A 427 -3.89 -17.76 18.18
C LEU A 427 -4.48 -16.51 18.85
N HIS A 428 -4.17 -15.31 18.33
CA HIS A 428 -4.60 -14.04 18.90
C HIS A 428 -5.91 -13.49 18.33
N ALA A 429 -6.32 -13.91 17.12
CA ALA A 429 -7.49 -13.36 16.42
C ALA A 429 -8.50 -14.42 15.96
N SER A 430 -8.48 -15.62 16.56
CA SER A 430 -9.44 -16.71 16.25
C SER A 430 -10.91 -16.32 16.44
N GLN A 431 -11.20 -15.30 17.25
CA GLN A 431 -12.54 -14.79 17.50
C GLN A 431 -13.11 -13.94 16.34
N HIS A 432 -12.29 -13.56 15.36
CA HIS A 432 -12.68 -12.69 14.25
C HIS A 432 -12.76 -13.48 12.94
N PRO A 433 -13.97 -13.84 12.46
CA PRO A 433 -14.13 -14.68 11.26
C PRO A 433 -13.47 -14.11 10.01
N SER A 434 -13.53 -12.78 9.80
CA SER A 434 -12.89 -12.11 8.66
C SER A 434 -11.37 -12.29 8.64
N ILE A 435 -10.73 -12.31 9.82
CA ILE A 435 -9.29 -12.56 9.93
C ILE A 435 -8.99 -14.03 9.66
N VAL A 436 -9.78 -14.96 10.21
CA VAL A 436 -9.63 -16.41 9.96
C VAL A 436 -9.79 -16.73 8.47
N SER A 437 -10.78 -16.12 7.82
CA SER A 437 -11.00 -16.20 6.37
C SER A 437 -9.79 -15.71 5.57
N LEU A 438 -9.23 -14.56 5.95
CA LEU A 438 -7.99 -14.05 5.37
C LEU A 438 -6.82 -15.03 5.54
N LEU A 439 -6.64 -15.60 6.74
CA LEU A 439 -5.58 -16.59 7.01
C LEU A 439 -5.73 -17.85 6.18
N LEU A 440 -6.96 -18.35 6.00
CA LEU A 440 -7.25 -19.50 5.15
C LEU A 440 -6.92 -19.21 3.69
N LYS A 441 -7.22 -18.00 3.17
CA LYS A 441 -6.77 -17.57 1.83
C LYS A 441 -5.25 -17.62 1.71
N GLN A 442 -4.51 -17.17 2.73
CA GLN A 442 -3.04 -17.24 2.71
C GLN A 442 -2.51 -18.68 2.80
N LEU A 443 -3.18 -19.56 3.55
CA LEU A 443 -2.85 -20.99 3.62
C LEU A 443 -3.02 -21.68 2.27
N THR A 444 -4.07 -21.36 1.51
CA THR A 444 -4.28 -21.86 0.13
C THR A 444 -3.07 -21.57 -0.77
N THR A 445 -2.42 -20.41 -0.60
CA THR A 445 -1.21 -20.04 -1.36
C THR A 445 0.06 -20.68 -0.80
N LEU A 446 0.14 -20.86 0.52
CA LEU A 446 1.34 -21.34 1.22
C LEU A 446 1.51 -22.86 1.13
N ILE A 447 0.43 -23.63 1.30
CA ILE A 447 0.45 -25.10 1.31
C ILE A 447 1.08 -25.68 0.02
N PRO A 448 0.73 -25.22 -1.20
CA PRO A 448 1.38 -25.67 -2.42
C PRO A 448 2.88 -25.34 -2.46
N LYS A 449 3.29 -24.18 -1.95
CA LYS A 449 4.70 -23.77 -1.90
C LYS A 449 5.52 -24.64 -0.93
N LEU A 450 4.92 -25.12 0.17
CA LEU A 450 5.54 -26.08 1.09
C LEU A 450 5.61 -27.51 0.51
N GLY A 451 4.61 -27.90 -0.28
CA GLY A 451 4.46 -29.27 -0.76
C GLY A 451 4.39 -30.27 0.39
N ILE A 452 5.06 -31.41 0.27
CA ILE A 452 5.03 -32.51 1.27
C ILE A 452 5.42 -32.04 2.69
N HIS A 453 6.21 -30.97 2.80
CA HIS A 453 6.58 -30.41 4.10
C HIS A 453 5.41 -29.75 4.85
N ALA A 454 4.25 -29.53 4.22
CA ALA A 454 3.03 -29.09 4.89
C ALA A 454 2.52 -30.11 5.92
N VAL A 455 2.85 -31.40 5.76
CA VAL A 455 2.40 -32.49 6.66
C VAL A 455 2.77 -32.26 8.12
N LYS A 456 3.92 -31.64 8.41
CA LYS A 456 4.35 -31.37 9.80
C LYS A 456 3.52 -30.30 10.51
N HIS A 457 2.77 -29.50 9.75
CA HIS A 457 1.91 -28.42 10.24
C HIS A 457 0.43 -28.83 10.26
N LEU A 458 0.12 -30.08 9.89
CA LEU A 458 -1.25 -30.59 9.81
C LEU A 458 -2.02 -30.41 11.12
N LYS A 459 -1.31 -30.60 12.25
CA LYS A 459 -1.85 -30.45 13.61
C LYS A 459 -2.36 -29.03 13.90
N ASP A 460 -1.73 -28.03 13.31
CA ASP A 460 -2.07 -26.63 13.55
C ASP A 460 -3.03 -26.09 12.46
N ILE A 461 -3.00 -26.65 11.25
CA ILE A 461 -3.90 -26.27 10.14
C ILE A 461 -5.32 -26.83 10.34
N PHE A 462 -5.46 -28.08 10.76
CA PHE A 462 -6.78 -28.72 10.92
C PHE A 462 -7.71 -27.97 11.88
N PRO A 463 -7.27 -27.51 13.07
CA PRO A 463 -8.11 -26.72 13.96
C PRO A 463 -8.65 -25.44 13.34
N ILE A 464 -7.89 -24.77 12.46
CA ILE A 464 -8.31 -23.56 11.74
C ILE A 464 -9.41 -23.88 10.72
N LEU A 465 -9.28 -25.03 10.02
CA LEU A 465 -10.32 -25.50 9.10
C LEU A 465 -11.58 -25.91 9.87
N ALA A 466 -11.42 -26.64 10.96
CA ALA A 466 -12.52 -27.09 11.79
C ALA A 466 -13.30 -25.91 12.39
N SER A 467 -12.62 -24.86 12.87
CA SER A 467 -13.30 -23.70 13.46
C SER A 467 -14.25 -22.98 12.49
N VAL A 468 -14.05 -23.13 11.17
CA VAL A 468 -14.94 -22.55 10.15
C VAL A 468 -15.96 -23.57 9.64
N LEU A 469 -15.53 -24.80 9.34
CA LEU A 469 -16.39 -25.83 8.74
C LEU A 469 -17.37 -26.46 9.73
N THR A 470 -17.08 -26.43 11.03
CA THR A 470 -17.98 -26.95 12.08
C THR A 470 -18.67 -25.85 12.89
N ASP A 471 -18.64 -24.59 12.43
CA ASP A 471 -19.34 -23.50 13.12
C ASP A 471 -20.87 -23.64 12.93
N PRO A 472 -21.67 -23.72 14.02
CA PRO A 472 -23.13 -23.77 13.92
C PRO A 472 -23.74 -22.56 13.19
N PHE A 473 -23.05 -21.42 13.17
CA PHE A 473 -23.49 -20.20 12.49
C PHE A 473 -22.84 -20.00 11.12
N ALA A 474 -22.17 -21.02 10.57
CA ALA A 474 -21.46 -20.92 9.30
C ALA A 474 -22.39 -20.54 8.12
N ALA A 475 -23.68 -20.89 8.21
CA ALA A 475 -24.72 -20.50 7.25
C ALA A 475 -24.79 -18.99 7.00
N ALA A 476 -24.51 -18.18 8.02
CA ALA A 476 -24.47 -16.74 7.90
C ALA A 476 -23.17 -16.22 7.26
N ARG A 477 -22.18 -17.06 6.94
CA ARG A 477 -20.87 -16.65 6.38
C ARG A 477 -20.40 -17.61 5.28
N LEU A 478 -21.24 -17.76 4.26
CA LEU A 478 -21.02 -18.71 3.15
C LEU A 478 -19.66 -18.53 2.44
N GLU A 479 -19.19 -17.29 2.29
CA GLU A 479 -17.89 -17.02 1.64
C GLU A 479 -16.71 -17.54 2.47
N ASP A 480 -16.80 -17.51 3.80
CA ASP A 480 -15.77 -18.07 4.68
C ASP A 480 -15.72 -19.60 4.56
N ILE A 481 -16.89 -20.25 4.47
CA ILE A 481 -16.98 -21.70 4.19
C ILE A 481 -16.32 -22.02 2.85
N ARG A 482 -16.64 -21.25 1.81
CA ARG A 482 -16.08 -21.45 0.45
C ARG A 482 -14.55 -21.43 0.49
N VAL A 483 -13.98 -20.43 1.16
CA VAL A 483 -12.54 -20.29 1.36
C VAL A 483 -11.96 -21.44 2.17
N ALA A 484 -12.63 -21.88 3.25
CA ALA A 484 -12.20 -23.02 4.06
C ALA A 484 -12.21 -24.34 3.28
N LEU A 485 -13.26 -24.60 2.48
CA LEU A 485 -13.35 -25.75 1.59
C LEU A 485 -12.24 -25.72 0.54
N GLU A 486 -11.94 -24.55 -0.02
CA GLU A 486 -10.83 -24.38 -0.97
C GLU A 486 -9.48 -24.70 -0.34
N ALA A 487 -9.20 -24.15 0.85
CA ALA A 487 -7.99 -24.46 1.61
C ALA A 487 -7.90 -25.96 1.96
N PHE A 488 -9.03 -26.59 2.33
CA PHE A 488 -9.07 -28.03 2.61
C PHE A 488 -8.79 -28.87 1.36
N ARG A 489 -9.35 -28.52 0.20
CA ARG A 489 -9.02 -29.19 -1.08
C ARG A 489 -7.54 -29.10 -1.41
N VAL A 490 -6.92 -27.94 -1.22
CA VAL A 490 -5.48 -27.73 -1.43
C VAL A 490 -4.67 -28.60 -0.47
N LEU A 491 -5.06 -28.65 0.80
CA LEU A 491 -4.45 -29.51 1.81
C LEU A 491 -4.56 -30.99 1.44
N LEU A 492 -5.72 -31.44 0.94
CA LEU A 492 -5.93 -32.81 0.49
C LEU A 492 -5.01 -33.17 -0.67
N LYS A 493 -4.88 -32.30 -1.68
CA LYS A 493 -3.99 -32.55 -2.84
C LYS A 493 -2.52 -32.76 -2.41
N VAL A 494 -2.07 -32.08 -1.36
CA VAL A 494 -0.67 -32.13 -0.92
C VAL A 494 -0.42 -33.19 0.16
N CYS A 495 -1.33 -33.33 1.11
CA CYS A 495 -1.14 -34.14 2.33
C CYS A 495 -1.98 -35.42 2.36
N TRP A 496 -2.58 -35.85 1.24
CA TRP A 496 -3.50 -37.01 1.19
C TRP A 496 -2.94 -38.27 1.86
N VAL A 497 -1.64 -38.54 1.70
CA VAL A 497 -1.00 -39.74 2.28
C VAL A 497 -1.12 -39.78 3.80
N ARG A 498 -0.94 -38.63 4.47
CA ARG A 498 -1.05 -38.53 5.94
C ARG A 498 -2.50 -38.48 6.41
N ILE A 499 -3.38 -37.81 5.64
CA ILE A 499 -4.80 -37.66 5.99
C ILE A 499 -5.53 -39.01 6.02
N ARG A 500 -4.97 -40.05 5.37
CA ARG A 500 -5.46 -41.44 5.44
C ARG A 500 -5.43 -42.04 6.85
N GLU A 501 -4.64 -41.51 7.78
CA GLU A 501 -4.61 -42.04 9.15
C GLU A 501 -5.93 -41.80 9.89
N VAL A 502 -6.28 -42.72 10.79
CA VAL A 502 -7.60 -42.78 11.45
C VAL A 502 -7.97 -41.44 12.11
N GLY A 503 -7.03 -40.79 12.80
CA GLY A 503 -7.29 -39.52 13.49
C GLY A 503 -7.66 -38.39 12.52
N TRP A 504 -6.82 -38.12 11.52
CA TRP A 504 -7.06 -37.05 10.53
C TRP A 504 -8.26 -37.34 9.64
N ARG A 505 -8.48 -38.61 9.31
CA ARG A 505 -9.61 -39.04 8.48
C ARG A 505 -10.95 -38.78 9.17
N ARG A 506 -11.08 -39.18 10.45
CA ARG A 506 -12.32 -38.96 11.22
C ARG A 506 -12.62 -37.48 11.39
N GLU A 507 -11.61 -36.67 11.67
CA GLU A 507 -11.80 -35.22 11.76
C GLU A 507 -12.21 -34.62 10.40
N GLY A 508 -11.60 -35.07 9.30
CA GLY A 508 -11.97 -34.69 7.94
C GLY A 508 -13.44 -35.00 7.60
N VAL A 509 -13.89 -36.22 7.95
CA VAL A 509 -15.29 -36.63 7.79
C VAL A 509 -16.21 -35.74 8.64
N LYS A 510 -15.90 -35.55 9.92
CA LYS A 510 -16.68 -34.70 10.82
C LYS A 510 -16.84 -33.28 10.28
N MET A 511 -15.75 -32.65 9.83
CA MET A 511 -15.81 -31.29 9.27
C MET A 511 -16.75 -31.20 8.05
N LEU A 512 -16.69 -32.18 7.15
CA LEU A 512 -17.51 -32.19 5.94
C LEU A 512 -18.99 -32.49 6.23
N VAL A 513 -19.26 -33.46 7.09
CA VAL A 513 -20.63 -33.86 7.46
C VAL A 513 -21.33 -32.74 8.22
N VAL A 514 -20.69 -32.15 9.22
CA VAL A 514 -21.26 -31.01 9.97
C VAL A 514 -21.50 -29.82 9.04
N CYS A 515 -20.53 -29.50 8.17
CA CYS A 515 -20.70 -28.42 7.19
C CYS A 515 -21.88 -28.69 6.25
N TRP A 516 -22.01 -29.93 5.76
CA TRP A 516 -23.11 -30.33 4.89
C TRP A 516 -24.47 -30.24 5.58
N SER A 517 -24.56 -30.71 6.83
CA SER A 517 -25.78 -30.64 7.65
C SER A 517 -26.21 -29.18 7.88
N VAL A 518 -25.27 -28.31 8.27
CA VAL A 518 -25.53 -26.86 8.43
C VAL A 518 -26.02 -26.23 7.13
N LEU A 519 -25.39 -26.55 5.98
CA LEU A 519 -25.82 -26.04 4.66
C LEU A 519 -27.16 -26.64 4.17
N GLY A 520 -27.57 -27.78 4.71
CA GLY A 520 -28.86 -28.41 4.43
C GLY A 520 -30.01 -27.79 5.22
N GLN A 521 -29.74 -27.25 6.40
CA GLN A 521 -30.73 -26.60 7.29
C GLN A 521 -31.05 -25.14 6.91
N VAL A 522 -30.33 -24.56 5.94
CA VAL A 522 -30.56 -23.17 5.50
C VAL A 522 -31.73 -23.12 4.52
N ASP A 523 -32.78 -22.37 4.90
CA ASP A 523 -33.87 -22.05 3.98
C ASP A 523 -33.36 -21.16 2.84
N GLU A 524 -33.49 -21.63 1.59
CA GLU A 524 -33.01 -20.92 0.41
C GLU A 524 -33.61 -19.51 0.27
N ASP A 525 -34.81 -19.29 0.84
CA ASP A 525 -35.54 -18.02 0.76
C ASP A 525 -35.07 -16.95 1.76
N ASN A 526 -34.28 -17.30 2.79
CA ASN A 526 -33.85 -16.40 3.86
C ASN A 526 -32.36 -16.02 3.80
N VAL A 527 -31.64 -16.38 2.73
CA VAL A 527 -30.20 -16.11 2.61
C VAL A 527 -29.97 -14.66 2.22
N ILE A 528 -29.48 -13.86 3.16
CA ILE A 528 -28.99 -12.51 2.88
C ILE A 528 -27.62 -12.63 2.21
N ALA A 529 -27.48 -12.09 1.00
CA ALA A 529 -26.19 -11.95 0.34
C ALA A 529 -25.33 -10.97 1.15
N ASN A 530 -24.47 -11.51 2.01
CA ASN A 530 -23.55 -10.68 2.79
C ASN A 530 -22.58 -9.93 1.87
N GLY A 531 -22.89 -8.67 1.58
CA GLY A 531 -21.91 -7.66 1.17
C GLY A 531 -21.36 -7.75 -0.25
N ILE A 532 -22.03 -8.42 -1.20
CA ILE A 532 -21.71 -8.33 -2.63
C ILE A 532 -22.92 -7.79 -3.37
N GLU A 533 -22.88 -6.51 -3.75
CA GLU A 533 -23.91 -5.89 -4.57
C GLU A 533 -24.14 -6.70 -5.86
N GLY A 534 -25.34 -7.25 -6.04
CA GLY A 534 -25.78 -7.86 -7.30
C GLY A 534 -25.72 -9.40 -7.42
N LEU A 535 -25.36 -10.16 -6.36
CA LEU A 535 -25.52 -11.62 -6.38
C LEU A 535 -26.72 -12.09 -5.54
N ASP A 536 -27.56 -12.93 -6.14
CA ASP A 536 -28.64 -13.64 -5.45
C ASP A 536 -28.05 -14.62 -4.41
N GLY A 537 -28.44 -14.47 -3.13
CA GLY A 537 -27.95 -15.30 -2.03
C GLY A 537 -28.17 -16.80 -2.25
N LYS A 538 -29.21 -17.15 -3.00
CA LYS A 538 -29.52 -18.52 -3.43
C LYS A 538 -28.42 -19.13 -4.29
N GLU A 539 -27.87 -18.35 -5.22
CA GLU A 539 -26.81 -18.82 -6.11
C GLU A 539 -25.51 -19.04 -5.35
N VAL A 540 -25.20 -18.18 -4.37
CA VAL A 540 -24.04 -18.35 -3.48
C VAL A 540 -24.17 -19.64 -2.67
N LEU A 541 -25.34 -19.90 -2.07
CA LEU A 541 -25.59 -21.13 -1.31
C LEU A 541 -25.44 -22.38 -2.20
N ARG A 542 -26.04 -22.36 -3.40
CA ARG A 542 -25.93 -23.47 -4.36
C ARG A 542 -24.48 -23.74 -4.75
N ARG A 543 -23.71 -22.68 -5.00
CA ARG A 543 -22.28 -22.77 -5.29
C ARG A 543 -21.50 -23.38 -4.14
N VAL A 544 -21.71 -22.92 -2.91
CA VAL A 544 -21.01 -23.45 -1.72
C VAL A 544 -21.37 -24.92 -1.47
N ARG A 545 -22.65 -25.29 -1.64
CA ARG A 545 -23.11 -26.68 -1.57
C ARG A 545 -22.42 -27.55 -2.61
N GLY A 546 -22.32 -27.08 -3.86
CA GLY A 546 -21.56 -27.74 -4.93
C GLY A 546 -20.07 -27.89 -4.61
N GLU A 547 -19.44 -26.84 -4.07
CA GLU A 547 -18.05 -26.88 -3.62
C GLU A 547 -17.83 -27.86 -2.46
N CYS A 548 -18.80 -28.01 -1.56
CA CYS A 548 -18.76 -29.00 -0.48
C CYS A 548 -18.80 -30.43 -1.05
N LYS A 549 -19.70 -30.72 -2.00
CA LYS A 549 -19.75 -32.01 -2.73
C LYS A 549 -18.42 -32.33 -3.41
N VAL A 550 -17.85 -31.38 -4.16
CA VAL A 550 -16.56 -31.58 -4.82
C VAL A 550 -15.46 -31.89 -3.81
N THR A 551 -15.45 -31.19 -2.67
CA THR A 551 -14.46 -31.42 -1.61
C THR A 551 -14.64 -32.80 -0.97
N GLY A 552 -15.87 -33.23 -0.71
CA GLY A 552 -16.19 -34.56 -0.19
C GLY A 552 -15.77 -35.68 -1.14
N GLN A 553 -16.01 -35.53 -2.44
CA GLN A 553 -15.57 -36.49 -3.44
C GLN A 553 -14.04 -36.54 -3.58
N VAL A 554 -13.36 -35.39 -3.54
CA VAL A 554 -11.89 -35.33 -3.53
C VAL A 554 -11.35 -36.00 -2.27
N PHE A 555 -11.97 -35.78 -1.12
CA PHE A 555 -11.63 -36.44 0.14
C PHE A 555 -11.79 -37.96 0.04
N ALA A 556 -12.93 -38.43 -0.47
CA ALA A 556 -13.20 -39.86 -0.64
C ALA A 556 -12.17 -40.52 -1.56
N LYS A 557 -11.80 -39.87 -2.68
CA LYS A 557 -10.73 -40.36 -3.58
C LYS A 557 -9.34 -40.31 -2.93
N ALA A 558 -9.04 -39.26 -2.17
CA ALA A 558 -7.75 -39.12 -1.48
C ALA A 558 -7.54 -40.23 -0.44
N VAL A 559 -8.61 -40.63 0.24
CA VAL A 559 -8.61 -41.68 1.27
C VAL A 559 -8.78 -43.09 0.66
N GLY A 560 -9.49 -43.19 -0.46
CA GLY A 560 -9.77 -44.43 -1.19
C GLY A 560 -8.50 -45.16 -1.60
N GLY A 561 -8.41 -46.45 -1.22
CA GLY A 561 -7.32 -47.35 -1.60
C GLY A 561 -6.93 -48.36 -0.53
N LYS A 562 -6.83 -47.95 0.75
CA LYS A 562 -6.55 -48.86 1.89
C LYS A 562 -7.73 -49.04 2.84
N VAL A 563 -8.69 -48.13 2.80
CA VAL A 563 -9.84 -48.09 3.70
C VAL A 563 -11.09 -47.99 2.85
N ASP A 564 -12.07 -48.85 3.13
CA ASP A 564 -13.38 -48.75 2.51
C ASP A 564 -14.21 -47.72 3.28
N LEU A 565 -14.25 -46.50 2.74
CA LEU A 565 -14.95 -45.38 3.35
C LEU A 565 -16.46 -45.66 3.47
N LYS A 566 -17.03 -46.52 2.60
CA LYS A 566 -18.44 -46.93 2.69
C LYS A 566 -18.73 -47.69 3.99
N VAL A 567 -17.81 -48.54 4.43
CA VAL A 567 -17.95 -49.33 5.66
C VAL A 567 -17.81 -48.44 6.90
N GLU A 568 -16.88 -47.48 6.88
CA GLU A 568 -16.66 -46.56 8.01
C GLU A 568 -17.78 -45.53 8.17
N LEU A 569 -18.40 -45.09 7.07
CA LEU A 569 -19.50 -44.13 7.08
C LEU A 569 -20.88 -44.77 7.29
N LYS A 570 -21.00 -46.10 7.26
CA LYS A 570 -22.25 -46.83 7.44
C LYS A 570 -23.15 -46.33 8.59
N PRO A 571 -22.65 -46.12 9.83
CA PRO A 571 -23.48 -45.61 10.92
C PRO A 571 -23.96 -44.16 10.71
N LEU A 572 -23.32 -43.38 9.84
CA LEU A 572 -23.74 -42.01 9.49
C LEU A 572 -24.73 -42.03 8.32
N LEU A 573 -24.55 -42.94 7.36
CA LEU A 573 -25.48 -43.16 6.25
C LEU A 573 -26.87 -43.57 6.75
N ASP A 574 -26.93 -44.30 7.86
CA ASP A 574 -28.19 -44.72 8.49
C ASP A 574 -28.92 -43.57 9.22
N VAL A 575 -28.25 -42.44 9.47
CA VAL A 575 -28.73 -41.34 10.35
C VAL A 575 -29.02 -40.04 9.58
N GLU A 576 -28.21 -39.69 8.59
CA GLU A 576 -28.35 -38.44 7.82
C GLU A 576 -28.51 -38.70 6.32
N GLU A 577 -29.65 -38.26 5.77
CA GLU A 577 -29.91 -38.30 4.32
C GLU A 577 -28.97 -37.34 3.56
N GLY A 578 -28.42 -37.80 2.43
CA GLY A 578 -27.57 -36.99 1.55
C GLY A 578 -26.05 -37.12 1.76
N ILE A 579 -25.59 -37.85 2.78
CA ILE A 579 -24.15 -38.15 2.95
C ILE A 579 -23.59 -38.97 1.77
N GLU A 580 -24.41 -39.83 1.15
CA GLU A 580 -24.03 -40.57 -0.06
C GLU A 580 -23.70 -39.64 -1.24
N GLU A 581 -24.44 -38.54 -1.37
CA GLU A 581 -24.24 -37.54 -2.41
C GLU A 581 -22.97 -36.72 -2.14
N LEU A 582 -22.71 -36.36 -0.87
CA LEU A 582 -21.53 -35.60 -0.44
C LEU A 582 -20.22 -36.31 -0.80
N PHE A 583 -20.13 -37.62 -0.52
CA PHE A 583 -18.91 -38.40 -0.78
C PHE A 583 -18.92 -39.10 -2.15
N GLY A 584 -20.03 -39.06 -2.89
CA GLY A 584 -20.17 -39.71 -4.20
C GLY A 584 -20.16 -41.23 -4.12
N LEU A 585 -20.77 -41.80 -3.08
CA LEU A 585 -20.73 -43.25 -2.80
C LEU A 585 -21.82 -44.07 -3.54
N GLY A 586 -22.81 -43.38 -4.12
CA GLY A 586 -23.97 -43.96 -4.80
C GLY A 586 -23.81 -44.29 -6.29
N TYR A 587 -22.65 -44.00 -6.91
CA TYR A 587 -22.34 -44.43 -8.29
C TYR A 587 -21.11 -45.34 -8.29
N THR A 588 -21.36 -46.64 -8.21
CA THR A 588 -20.44 -47.70 -8.69
C THR A 588 -21.17 -48.51 -9.73
#